data_AF-A0A1Y3BTB2-F1
#
_entry.id   AF-A0A1Y3BTB2-F1
#
_cell.length_a   1.000
_cell.length_b   1.000
_cell.length_c   1.000
_cell.angle_alpha   90.00
_cell.angle_beta   90.00
_cell.angle_gamma   90.00
#
_symmetry.space_group_name_H-M   'P 1'
#
loop_
_entity.id
_entity.type
_entity.pdbx_description
1 polymer ?
#
loop_
_entity_poly.entity_id
_entity_poly.type
_entity_poly.pdbx_seq_one_letter_code
_entity_poly.pdbx_strand_id
1 'polypeptide(L)'
;DFERESDQKDKKIVSRTLFARGNTFPQKKVITFNKNRDDFEFKVNYVEPNVPQDSQLNIMKVSLTNVAEIFDKYAINSSVESKGIKVHFRMDESGILKLESSEASFEVEYEEIIEKDNYEQISNLVGDAISKFGSKLSSLFSGNEVSHI
;
A
#
# COMPACT_ATOMS: atom_id res chain seq x y z
N ASP A 1 -30.18 24.05 -38.77
CA ASP A 1 -30.92 22.79 -38.91
C ASP A 1 -30.08 21.64 -38.40
N PHE A 2 -30.67 20.91 -37.46
CA PHE A 2 -30.33 19.59 -36.92
C PHE A 2 -29.08 19.40 -36.05
N GLU A 3 -29.38 19.07 -34.79
CA GLU A 3 -28.54 18.69 -33.66
C GLU A 3 -27.67 17.45 -33.92
N ARG A 4 -26.55 17.36 -33.21
CA ARG A 4 -25.99 16.07 -32.80
C ARG A 4 -25.42 16.19 -31.39
N GLU A 5 -26.07 15.48 -30.46
CA GLU A 5 -25.57 15.14 -29.13
C GLU A 5 -24.16 14.56 -29.22
N SER A 6 -23.26 15.03 -28.37
CA SER A 6 -22.14 14.19 -27.90
C SER A 6 -21.83 14.55 -26.45
N ASP A 7 -22.75 14.19 -25.55
CA ASP A 7 -22.46 14.04 -24.13
C ASP A 7 -21.61 12.77 -23.89
N GLN A 8 -20.40 12.74 -24.45
CA GLN A 8 -19.35 11.85 -24.01
C GLN A 8 -18.17 12.71 -23.57
N LYS A 9 -18.19 13.11 -22.30
CA LYS A 9 -17.01 13.65 -21.61
C LYS A 9 -15.82 12.77 -21.93
N ASP A 10 -14.85 13.30 -22.67
CA ASP A 10 -13.56 12.68 -22.94
C ASP A 10 -12.95 12.18 -21.63
N LYS A 11 -13.05 10.86 -21.38
CA LYS A 11 -12.34 10.24 -20.27
C LYS A 11 -10.86 10.31 -20.59
N LYS A 12 -10.18 11.33 -20.06
CA LYS A 12 -8.74 11.52 -20.19
C LYS A 12 -8.02 10.21 -19.85
N ILE A 13 -7.46 9.56 -20.86
CA ILE A 13 -6.64 8.36 -20.67
C ILE A 13 -5.31 8.81 -20.07
N VAL A 14 -5.01 8.33 -18.87
CA VAL A 14 -3.75 8.61 -18.17
C VAL A 14 -2.90 7.34 -18.21
N SER A 15 -1.76 7.43 -18.89
CA SER A 15 -0.77 6.34 -18.96
C SER A 15 0.46 6.68 -18.14
N ARG A 16 1.05 5.69 -17.46
CA ARG A 16 2.29 5.82 -16.70
C ARG A 16 3.22 4.65 -17.01
N THR A 17 4.51 4.94 -17.18
CA THR A 17 5.53 3.91 -17.39
C THR A 17 5.82 3.16 -16.08
N LEU A 18 5.67 1.84 -16.09
CA LEU A 18 6.01 0.99 -14.94
C LEU A 18 7.53 0.81 -14.82
N PHE A 19 8.15 0.28 -15.87
CA PHE A 19 9.58 0.02 -15.98
C PHE A 19 10.07 0.61 -17.31
N ALA A 20 11.10 1.45 -17.26
CA ALA A 20 11.65 2.08 -18.45
C ALA A 20 12.58 1.11 -19.20
N ARG A 21 12.74 1.30 -20.51
CA ARG A 21 13.71 0.52 -21.29
C ARG A 21 15.13 0.75 -20.75
N GLY A 22 15.92 -0.31 -20.70
CA GLY A 22 17.30 -0.26 -20.18
C GLY A 22 17.39 -0.40 -18.65
N ASN A 23 16.26 -0.46 -17.95
CA ASN A 23 16.24 -0.81 -16.54
C ASN A 23 16.80 -2.23 -16.33
N THR A 24 17.71 -2.38 -15.37
CA THR A 24 18.18 -3.69 -14.91
C THR A 24 17.11 -4.35 -14.06
N PHE A 25 16.84 -5.65 -14.24
CA PHE A 25 15.93 -6.43 -13.40
C PHE A 25 16.71 -7.33 -12.42
N PRO A 26 16.14 -7.69 -11.25
CA PRO A 26 14.75 -7.49 -10.82
C PRO A 26 14.41 -6.06 -10.36
N GLN A 27 13.15 -5.63 -10.53
CA GLN A 27 12.63 -4.34 -10.05
C GLN A 27 11.22 -4.45 -9.49
N LYS A 28 10.87 -3.57 -8.55
CA LYS A 28 9.51 -3.41 -8.03
C LYS A 28 8.96 -2.02 -8.36
N LYS A 29 7.65 -1.95 -8.61
CA LYS A 29 6.95 -0.69 -8.86
C LYS A 29 5.57 -0.74 -8.22
N VAL A 30 5.19 0.35 -7.56
CA VAL A 30 3.84 0.54 -7.02
C VAL A 30 3.17 1.67 -7.78
N ILE A 31 1.91 1.46 -8.16
CA ILE A 31 1.03 2.48 -8.74
C ILE A 31 -0.16 2.68 -7.82
N THR A 32 -0.48 3.94 -7.53
CA THR A 32 -1.65 4.29 -6.72
C THR A 32 -2.74 4.90 -7.59
N PHE A 33 -3.94 4.35 -7.50
CA PHE A 33 -5.17 4.85 -8.10
C PHE A 33 -5.95 5.64 -7.05
N ASN A 34 -5.68 6.96 -6.98
CA ASN A 34 -6.23 7.82 -5.92
C ASN A 34 -7.70 8.20 -6.16
N LYS A 35 -8.19 8.12 -7.41
CA LYS A 35 -9.51 8.63 -7.82
C LYS A 35 -10.52 7.53 -8.16
N ASN A 36 -10.09 6.28 -8.17
CA ASN A 36 -10.94 5.14 -8.50
C ASN A 36 -11.61 4.65 -7.21
N ARG A 37 -12.90 4.98 -7.05
CA ARG A 37 -13.74 4.54 -5.93
C ARG A 37 -14.66 3.38 -6.29
N ASP A 38 -14.90 3.16 -7.58
CA ASP A 38 -15.67 2.04 -8.11
C ASP A 38 -14.76 0.99 -8.74
N ASP A 39 -15.33 -0.18 -9.00
CA ASP A 39 -14.68 -1.26 -9.76
C ASP A 39 -14.18 -0.73 -11.11
N PHE A 40 -12.95 -1.10 -11.46
CA PHE A 40 -12.31 -0.58 -12.65
C PHE A 40 -11.35 -1.57 -13.27
N GLU A 41 -11.03 -1.31 -14.53
CA GLU A 41 -10.11 -2.09 -15.31
C GLU A 41 -8.96 -1.22 -15.78
N PHE A 42 -7.76 -1.79 -15.82
CA PHE A 42 -6.62 -1.18 -16.48
C PHE A 42 -5.83 -2.20 -17.30
N LYS A 43 -5.06 -1.68 -18.24
CA LYS A 43 -4.25 -2.48 -19.16
C LYS A 43 -2.78 -2.14 -18.95
N VAL A 44 -1.93 -3.16 -19.01
CA VAL A 44 -0.48 -3.02 -19.05
C VAL A 44 -0.04 -3.37 -20.46
N ASN A 45 0.69 -2.45 -21.08
CA ASN A 45 1.11 -2.57 -22.48
C ASN A 45 2.59 -2.26 -22.63
N TYR A 46 3.20 -2.76 -23.70
CA TYR A 46 4.47 -2.24 -24.18
C TYR A 46 4.28 -0.81 -24.73
N VAL A 47 5.26 0.07 -24.48
CA VAL A 47 5.18 1.51 -24.80
C VAL A 47 5.86 1.86 -26.14
N GLU A 48 6.55 0.93 -26.81
CA GLU A 48 7.41 1.24 -27.97
C GLU A 48 6.85 0.79 -29.34
N PRO A 49 7.17 1.52 -30.44
CA PRO A 49 6.78 1.16 -31.81
C PRO A 49 7.59 0.01 -32.42
N ASN A 50 8.63 -0.50 -31.74
CA ASN A 50 9.49 -1.58 -32.24
C ASN A 50 9.10 -2.97 -31.72
N VAL A 51 7.88 -3.10 -31.21
CA VAL A 51 7.27 -4.40 -30.98
C VAL A 51 7.02 -5.01 -32.38
N PRO A 52 7.46 -6.26 -32.66
CA PRO A 52 7.20 -6.90 -33.96
C PRO A 52 5.72 -6.75 -34.33
N GLN A 53 5.42 -6.46 -35.61
CA GLN A 53 4.08 -6.09 -36.08
C GLN A 53 2.97 -7.07 -35.64
N ASP A 54 3.32 -8.34 -35.43
CA ASP A 54 2.38 -9.40 -35.02
C ASP A 54 2.26 -9.57 -33.50
N SER A 55 2.97 -8.78 -32.69
CA SER A 55 2.96 -8.97 -31.24
C SER A 55 1.82 -8.19 -30.60
N GLN A 56 1.11 -8.86 -29.70
CA GLN A 56 0.10 -8.21 -28.88
C GLN A 56 0.77 -7.17 -27.96
N LEU A 57 0.47 -5.89 -28.19
CA LEU A 57 0.96 -4.79 -27.36
C LEU A 57 0.46 -4.91 -25.91
N ASN A 58 -0.65 -5.60 -25.69
CA ASN A 58 -1.21 -5.84 -24.38
C ASN A 58 -0.51 -7.03 -23.70
N ILE A 59 0.09 -6.75 -22.55
CA ILE A 59 0.75 -7.74 -21.70
C ILE A 59 -0.26 -8.31 -20.71
N MET A 60 -1.06 -7.41 -20.10
CA MET A 60 -2.03 -7.78 -19.07
C MET A 60 -3.27 -6.91 -19.16
N LYS A 61 -4.40 -7.51 -18.79
CA LYS A 61 -5.67 -6.85 -18.57
C LYS A 61 -6.10 -7.21 -17.15
N VAL A 62 -6.28 -6.19 -16.29
CA VAL A 62 -6.55 -6.39 -14.87
C VAL A 62 -7.86 -5.72 -14.51
N SER A 63 -8.75 -6.48 -13.89
CA SER A 63 -10.02 -5.99 -13.33
C SER A 63 -9.94 -6.04 -11.81
N LEU A 64 -10.10 -4.89 -11.16
CA LEU A 64 -10.22 -4.81 -9.71
C LEU A 64 -11.70 -4.69 -9.35
N THR A 65 -12.17 -5.64 -8.56
CA THR A 65 -13.56 -5.74 -8.11
C THR A 65 -13.68 -5.49 -6.62
N ASN A 66 -14.91 -5.26 -6.15
CA ASN A 66 -15.23 -4.99 -4.74
C ASN A 66 -14.55 -3.71 -4.21
N VAL A 67 -14.20 -2.80 -5.11
CA VAL A 67 -13.57 -1.54 -4.75
C VAL A 67 -14.55 -0.68 -3.98
N ALA A 68 -15.74 -0.43 -4.53
CA ALA A 68 -16.77 0.38 -3.89
C ALA A 68 -17.11 -0.14 -2.48
N GLU A 69 -17.31 -1.45 -2.35
CA GLU A 69 -17.60 -2.10 -1.07
C GLU A 69 -16.53 -1.83 0.00
N ILE A 70 -15.24 -1.91 -0.37
CA ILE A 70 -14.13 -1.65 0.55
C ILE A 70 -14.13 -0.18 0.96
N PHE A 71 -14.31 0.75 0.01
CA PHE A 71 -14.32 2.17 0.34
C PHE A 71 -15.51 2.55 1.23
N ASP A 72 -16.70 2.02 0.94
CA ASP A 72 -17.91 2.28 1.73
C ASP A 72 -17.77 1.72 3.15
N LYS A 73 -17.17 0.53 3.31
CA LYS A 73 -16.92 -0.08 4.61
C LYS A 73 -16.05 0.81 5.52
N TYR A 74 -15.07 1.51 4.97
CA TYR A 74 -14.15 2.35 5.75
C TYR A 74 -14.52 3.84 5.75
N ALA A 75 -15.40 4.29 4.84
CA ALA A 75 -15.90 5.67 4.78
C ALA A 75 -16.85 6.04 5.94
N ILE A 76 -17.36 5.06 6.69
CA ILE A 76 -18.26 5.27 7.83
C ILE A 76 -17.57 6.04 8.97
N ASN A 77 -16.24 5.97 9.07
CA ASN A 77 -15.49 6.64 10.12
C ASN A 77 -14.86 7.94 9.58
N SER A 78 -15.28 9.09 10.12
CA SER A 78 -14.77 10.41 9.72
C SER A 78 -13.28 10.61 9.99
N SER A 79 -12.68 9.80 10.86
CA SER A 79 -11.25 9.82 11.18
C SER A 79 -10.40 8.99 10.21
N VAL A 80 -10.99 8.45 9.14
CA VAL A 80 -10.31 7.59 8.16
C VAL A 80 -10.24 8.29 6.80
N GLU A 81 -9.04 8.66 6.38
CA GLU A 81 -8.77 9.22 5.06
C GLU A 81 -8.29 8.12 4.10
N SER A 82 -8.94 7.95 2.95
CA SER A 82 -8.46 7.00 1.95
C SER A 82 -7.36 7.58 1.07
N LYS A 83 -6.25 6.83 0.93
CA LYS A 83 -5.13 7.13 0.03
C LYS A 83 -5.23 6.44 -1.34
N GLY A 84 -6.33 5.73 -1.60
CA GLY A 84 -6.58 5.03 -2.87
C GLY A 84 -6.08 3.58 -2.89
N ILE A 85 -6.06 3.01 -4.09
CA ILE A 85 -5.70 1.59 -4.29
C ILE A 85 -4.27 1.50 -4.80
N LYS A 86 -3.41 0.78 -4.09
CA LYS A 86 -2.04 0.49 -4.48
C LYS A 86 -2.01 -0.84 -5.21
N VAL A 87 -1.37 -0.87 -6.37
CA VAL A 87 -1.10 -2.09 -7.13
C VAL A 87 0.40 -2.28 -7.22
N HIS A 88 0.87 -3.44 -6.77
CA HIS A 88 2.27 -3.81 -6.68
C HIS A 88 2.66 -4.66 -7.89
N PHE A 89 3.65 -4.19 -8.64
CA PHE A 89 4.24 -4.89 -9.77
C PHE A 89 5.68 -5.27 -9.47
N ARG A 90 6.12 -6.40 -10.01
CA ARG A 90 7.51 -6.83 -10.00
C ARG A 90 7.92 -7.33 -11.37
N MET A 91 9.10 -6.92 -11.81
CA MET A 91 9.86 -7.62 -12.84
C MET A 91 10.88 -8.50 -12.12
N ASP A 92 10.81 -9.82 -12.32
CA ASP A 92 11.68 -10.76 -11.61
C ASP A 92 13.06 -10.89 -12.26
N GLU A 93 13.89 -11.78 -11.73
CA GLU A 93 15.26 -12.03 -12.14
C GLU A 93 15.36 -12.55 -13.59
N SER A 94 14.25 -13.02 -14.17
CA SER A 94 14.16 -13.47 -15.56
C SER A 94 13.60 -12.40 -16.51
N GLY A 95 13.28 -11.20 -15.98
CA GLY A 95 12.64 -10.14 -16.75
C GLY A 95 11.13 -10.32 -16.94
N ILE A 96 10.51 -11.30 -16.26
CA ILE A 96 9.07 -11.54 -16.36
C ILE A 96 8.33 -10.55 -15.46
N LEU A 97 7.35 -9.85 -16.05
CA LEU A 97 6.47 -8.94 -15.33
C LEU A 97 5.37 -9.72 -14.59
N LYS A 98 5.15 -9.37 -13.33
CA LYS A 98 4.10 -9.90 -12.45
C LYS A 98 3.36 -8.77 -11.75
N LEU A 99 2.06 -8.94 -11.55
CA LEU A 99 1.29 -8.20 -10.54
C LEU A 99 1.35 -9.04 -9.26
N GLU A 100 1.98 -8.51 -8.21
CA GLU A 100 2.16 -9.22 -6.94
C GLU A 100 0.93 -9.12 -6.04
N SER A 101 0.34 -7.93 -5.92
CA SER A 101 -0.85 -7.69 -5.09
C SER A 101 -1.55 -6.37 -5.43
N SER A 102 -2.78 -6.23 -4.92
CA SER A 102 -3.50 -4.96 -4.87
C SER A 102 -4.11 -4.76 -3.48
N GLU A 103 -4.03 -3.54 -2.94
CA GLU A 103 -4.54 -3.20 -1.61
C GLU A 103 -5.16 -1.80 -1.59
N ALA A 104 -6.21 -1.62 -0.79
CA ALA A 104 -6.74 -0.30 -0.49
C ALA A 104 -5.99 0.27 0.72
N SER A 105 -5.48 1.50 0.59
CA SER A 105 -4.69 2.16 1.62
C SER A 105 -5.55 3.22 2.31
N PHE A 106 -5.63 3.16 3.63
CA PHE A 106 -6.33 4.13 4.47
C PHE A 106 -5.38 4.65 5.56
N GLU A 107 -5.47 5.93 5.86
CA GLU A 107 -4.80 6.57 6.99
C GLU A 107 -5.84 6.87 8.06
N VAL A 108 -5.52 6.56 9.31
CA VAL A 108 -6.40 6.79 10.46
C VAL A 108 -5.77 7.88 11.30
N GLU A 109 -6.48 9.00 11.43
CA GLU A 109 -6.11 10.06 12.36
C GLU A 109 -6.67 9.71 13.74
N TYR A 110 -5.79 9.50 14.73
CA TYR A 110 -6.20 9.37 16.12
C TYR A 110 -6.12 10.75 16.77
N GLU A 111 -7.23 11.24 17.30
CA GLU A 111 -7.18 12.34 18.25
C GLU A 111 -6.62 11.79 19.57
N GLU A 112 -5.45 12.27 20.00
CA GLU A 112 -4.96 12.00 21.36
C GLU A 112 -5.92 12.66 22.36
N ILE A 113 -6.75 11.86 23.01
CA ILE A 113 -7.47 12.28 24.21
C ILE A 113 -6.43 12.40 25.33
N ILE A 114 -5.83 13.58 25.48
CA ILE A 114 -4.97 13.88 26.63
C ILE A 114 -5.89 14.09 27.85
N GLU A 115 -6.33 13.00 28.48
CA GLU A 115 -6.78 13.05 29.87
C GLU A 115 -5.56 13.30 30.76
N LYS A 116 -5.29 14.58 31.05
CA LYS A 116 -4.14 15.01 31.87
C LYS A 116 -4.13 14.42 33.28
N ASP A 117 -5.22 13.82 33.74
CA ASP A 117 -5.36 13.31 35.12
C ASP A 117 -4.98 11.82 35.27
N ASN A 118 -4.80 11.08 34.16
CA ASN A 118 -4.45 9.65 34.18
C ASN A 118 -2.99 9.35 33.80
N TYR A 119 -2.27 10.32 33.24
CA TYR A 119 -0.89 10.11 32.73
C TYR A 119 0.11 9.81 33.85
N GLU A 120 0.01 10.49 34.99
CA GLU A 120 0.84 10.23 36.18
C GLU A 120 0.61 8.80 36.72
N GLN A 121 -0.64 8.34 36.77
CA GLN A 121 -0.96 7.00 37.27
C GLN A 121 -0.53 5.90 36.30
N ILE A 122 -0.76 6.07 35.00
CA ILE A 122 -0.35 5.10 33.97
C ILE A 122 1.17 5.07 33.81
N SER A 123 1.85 6.22 33.86
CA SER A 123 3.31 6.31 33.80
C SER A 123 3.96 5.57 34.98
N ASN A 124 3.44 5.77 36.19
CA ASN A 124 3.90 5.04 37.37
C ASN A 124 3.62 3.53 37.27
N LEU A 125 2.46 3.12 36.73
CA LEU A 125 2.13 1.70 36.54
C LEU A 125 3.05 1.02 35.51
N VAL A 126 3.33 1.70 34.40
CA VAL A 126 4.22 1.23 33.33
C VAL A 126 5.66 1.18 33.82
N GLY A 127 6.12 2.19 34.56
CA GLY A 127 7.43 2.23 35.20
C GLY A 127 7.65 1.07 36.19
N ASP A 128 6.64 0.77 37.01
CA ASP A 128 6.66 -0.36 37.94
C ASP A 128 6.69 -1.72 37.23
N ALA A 129 5.94 -1.87 36.12
CA ALA A 129 5.94 -3.09 35.33
C ALA A 129 7.30 -3.33 34.64
N ILE A 130 7.91 -2.29 34.08
CA ILE A 130 9.23 -2.35 33.44
C ILE A 130 10.32 -2.64 34.48
N SER A 131 10.24 -2.02 35.66
CA SER A 131 11.20 -2.25 36.76
C SER A 131 11.10 -3.67 37.31
N LYS A 132 9.88 -4.21 37.47
CA LYS A 132 9.64 -5.62 37.84
C LYS A 132 10.10 -6.61 36.78
N PHE A 133 10.02 -6.23 35.50
CA PHE A 133 10.53 -7.04 34.41
C PHE A 133 12.07 -7.02 34.36
N GLY A 134 12.69 -5.84 34.48
CA GLY A 134 14.14 -5.67 34.50
C GLY A 134 14.82 -6.38 35.67
N SER A 135 14.22 -6.34 36.87
CA SER A 135 14.70 -7.07 38.04
C SER A 135 14.63 -8.59 37.85
N LYS A 136 13.59 -9.13 37.21
CA LYS A 136 13.51 -10.55 36.85
C LYS A 136 14.53 -10.96 35.79
N LEU A 137 14.80 -10.11 34.80
CA LEU A 137 15.88 -10.34 33.84
C LEU A 137 17.26 -10.28 34.52
N SER A 138 17.47 -9.37 35.48
CA SER A 138 18.75 -9.26 36.19
C SER A 138 19.06 -10.51 37.04
N SER A 139 18.04 -11.18 37.60
CA SER A 139 18.22 -12.45 38.29
C SER A 139 18.57 -13.63 37.38
N LEU A 140 18.35 -13.49 36.06
CA LEU A 140 18.72 -14.49 35.06
C LEU A 140 20.15 -14.30 34.52
N PHE A 141 20.69 -13.08 34.58
CA PHE A 141 22.05 -12.77 34.09
C PHE A 141 23.10 -12.60 35.19
N SER A 142 22.71 -12.50 36.46
CA SER A 142 23.65 -12.44 37.60
C SER A 142 24.11 -13.81 38.10
N GLY A 143 23.68 -14.90 37.46
CA GLY A 143 24.07 -16.27 37.80
C GLY A 143 25.25 -16.79 36.98
N ASN A 144 26.42 -16.14 37.03
CA ASN A 144 27.72 -16.81 36.89
C ASN A 144 28.91 -15.85 37.14
N GLU A 145 29.31 -15.72 38.41
CA GLU A 145 30.71 -15.49 38.77
C GLU A 145 31.08 -16.46 39.90
N VAL A 146 31.51 -17.66 39.52
CA VAL A 146 32.43 -18.45 40.35
C VAL A 146 33.66 -18.71 39.49
N SER A 147 34.66 -17.87 39.69
CA SER A 147 36.00 -18.00 39.11
C SER A 147 36.77 -19.14 39.79
N HIS A 148 37.54 -19.87 38.99
CA HIS A 148 38.46 -20.94 39.36
C HIS A 148 39.33 -20.65 40.59
N ILE A 149 39.49 -21.65 41.47
CA ILE A 149 40.79 -22.25 41.85
C ILE A 149 40.59 -23.76 42.04
#